data_AF-A0A354DHS6-F1
#
_entry.id   AF-A0A354DHS6-F1
#
_cell.length_a   1.000
_cell.length_b   1.000
_cell.length_c   1.000
_cell.angle_alpha   90.00
_cell.angle_beta   90.00
_cell.angle_gamma   90.00
#
_symmetry.space_group_name_H-M   'P 1'
#
loop_
_entity.id
_entity.type
_entity.pdbx_description
1 polymer ?
#
loop_
_entity_poly.entity_id
_entity_poly.type
_entity_poly.pdbx_seq_one_letter_code
_entity_poly.pdbx_strand_id
1 'polypeptide(L)' 'LAYLIATKKKGATTVAATMICAELAGIPIFVTGGIGGVHRGAETTMDISADLEELAQTNVAVICAGA' A
#
# COMPACT_ATOMS: atom_id res chain seq x y z
N LEU A 1 -8.40 -4.91 3.89
CA LEU A 1 -7.74 -5.72 4.93
C LEU A 1 -8.73 -6.32 5.94
N ALA A 2 -9.47 -5.50 6.70
CA ALA A 2 -10.35 -5.95 7.79
C ALA A 2 -11.34 -7.09 7.42
N TYR A 3 -12.03 -6.98 6.28
CA TYR A 3 -12.97 -8.00 5.82
C TYR A 3 -12.35 -9.39 5.65
N LEU A 4 -11.15 -9.47 5.05
CA LEU A 4 -10.48 -10.76 4.83
C LEU A 4 -10.00 -11.38 6.14
N ILE A 5 -9.51 -10.57 7.07
CA ILE A 5 -9.14 -11.02 8.42
C ILE A 5 -10.38 -11.55 9.15
N ALA A 6 -11.47 -10.77 9.20
CA ALA A 6 -12.69 -11.13 9.89
C ALA A 6 -13.33 -12.42 9.34
N THR A 7 -13.26 -12.63 8.03
CA THR A 7 -13.82 -13.82 7.36
C THR A 7 -12.83 -14.98 7.22
N LYS A 8 -11.60 -14.84 7.75
CA LYS A 8 -10.52 -15.85 7.67
C LYS A 8 -10.23 -16.33 6.24
N LYS A 9 -10.35 -15.42 5.27
CA LYS A 9 -10.04 -15.69 3.85
C LYS A 9 -8.60 -15.34 3.54
N LYS A 10 -8.05 -15.99 2.52
CA LYS A 10 -6.73 -15.66 1.96
C LYS A 10 -6.83 -14.39 1.11
N GLY A 11 -5.76 -13.60 1.09
CA GLY A 11 -5.58 -12.44 0.21
C GLY A 11 -4.11 -12.18 -0.06
N ALA A 12 -3.83 -11.52 -1.18
CA ALA A 12 -2.52 -10.95 -1.47
C ALA A 12 -2.54 -9.46 -1.13
N THR A 13 -1.56 -9.00 -0.35
CA THR A 13 -1.48 -7.60 0.07
C THR A 13 -0.85 -6.75 -1.02
N THR A 14 -1.44 -5.58 -1.28
CA THR A 14 -0.83 -4.51 -2.09
C THR A 14 0.29 -3.83 -1.29
N VAL A 15 0.90 -2.77 -1.83
CA VAL A 15 1.89 -1.99 -1.10
C VAL A 15 1.29 -1.40 0.18
N ALA A 16 0.13 -0.73 0.11
CA ALA A 16 -0.51 -0.14 1.28
C ALA A 16 -0.73 -1.16 2.41
N ALA A 17 -1.40 -2.27 2.10
CA ALA A 17 -1.67 -3.30 3.11
C ALA A 17 -0.40 -3.98 3.65
N THR A 18 0.66 -4.06 2.84
CA THR A 18 1.95 -4.62 3.28
C THR A 18 2.68 -3.65 4.22
N MET A 19 2.61 -2.34 3.97
CA MET A 19 3.17 -1.32 4.85
C MET A 19 2.53 -1.35 6.24
N ILE A 20 1.19 -1.39 6.32
CA ILE A 20 0.47 -1.56 7.61
C ILE A 20 1.02 -2.77 8.38
N CYS A 21 1.09 -3.92 7.72
CA CYS A 21 1.59 -5.14 8.35
C CYS A 21 3.07 -5.04 8.76
N ALA A 22 3.90 -4.38 7.95
CA ALA A 22 5.32 -4.20 8.22
C ALA A 22 5.55 -3.31 9.44
N GLU A 23 4.84 -2.18 9.56
CA GLU A 23 4.93 -1.30 10.73
C GLU A 23 4.47 -2.00 12.01
N LEU A 24 3.34 -2.73 11.95
CA LEU A 24 2.85 -3.54 13.08
C LEU A 24 3.87 -4.62 13.51
N ALA A 25 4.69 -5.11 12.59
CA ALA A 25 5.76 -6.06 12.86
C ALA A 25 7.11 -5.40 13.22
N GLY A 26 7.20 -4.06 13.22
CA GLY A 26 8.44 -3.33 13.46
C GLY A 26 9.47 -3.46 12.34
N ILE A 27 9.03 -3.69 11.10
CA ILE A 27 9.89 -3.83 9.91
C ILE A 27 9.92 -2.49 9.16
N PRO A 28 11.04 -1.75 9.16
CA PRO A 28 11.09 -0.40 8.63
C PRO A 28 11.38 -0.31 7.12
N ILE A 29 11.67 -1.44 6.44
CA ILE A 29 12.04 -1.45 5.01
C ILE A 29 11.21 -2.50 4.27
N PHE A 30 10.63 -2.10 3.13
CA PHE A 30 9.88 -2.96 2.23
C PHE A 30 10.34 -2.74 0.78
N VAL A 31 10.59 -3.83 0.03
CA VAL A 31 11.02 -3.78 -1.38
C VAL A 31 9.93 -4.34 -2.27
N THR A 32 9.62 -3.62 -3.36
CA THR A 32 8.63 -4.03 -4.37
C THR A 32 9.05 -3.59 -5.77
N GLY A 33 8.29 -3.99 -6.80
CA GLY A 33 8.53 -3.56 -8.18
C GLY A 33 8.23 -2.07 -8.38
N GLY A 34 6.96 -1.70 -8.22
CA GLY A 34 6.48 -0.32 -8.29
C GLY A 34 5.40 -0.07 -7.23
N ILE A 35 5.20 1.20 -6.89
CA ILE A 35 4.07 1.61 -6.04
C ILE A 35 2.86 1.96 -6.91
N GLY A 36 1.66 1.91 -6.35
CA GLY A 36 0.52 2.57 -6.95
C GLY A 36 0.65 4.10 -6.87
N GLY A 37 -0.16 4.80 -7.65
CA GLY A 37 -0.11 6.26 -7.70
C GLY A 37 -1.41 6.88 -8.20
N VAL A 38 -1.28 8.09 -8.73
CA VAL A 38 -2.38 8.82 -9.39
C VAL A 38 -2.53 8.28 -10.81
N HIS A 39 -3.70 7.74 -11.15
CA HIS A 39 -3.96 7.27 -12.50
C HIS A 39 -4.13 8.43 -13.50
N ARG A 40 -3.87 8.17 -14.79
CA ARG A 40 -4.14 9.16 -15.85
C ARG A 40 -5.64 9.46 -15.93
N GLY A 41 -6.02 10.74 -15.89
CA GLY A 41 -7.43 11.16 -15.85
C GLY A 41 -8.00 11.33 -14.45
N ALA A 42 -7.20 11.13 -13.40
CA ALA A 42 -7.62 11.28 -12.00
C ALA A 42 -8.10 12.69 -11.65
N GLU A 43 -7.73 13.71 -12.43
CA GLU A 43 -8.26 15.07 -12.28
C GLU A 43 -9.80 15.14 -12.44
N THR A 44 -10.39 14.14 -13.11
CA THR A 44 -11.84 14.00 -13.26
C THR A 44 -12.38 12.79 -12.49
N THR A 45 -11.63 11.68 -12.45
CA THR A 45 -12.13 10.40 -11.90
C THR A 45 -11.84 10.21 -10.42
N MET A 46 -10.86 10.93 -9.87
CA MET A 46 -10.34 10.72 -8.51
C MET A 46 -9.82 9.29 -8.26
N ASP A 47 -9.39 8.59 -9.31
CA ASP A 47 -8.79 7.26 -9.20
C ASP A 47 -7.31 7.38 -8.77
N ILE A 48 -7.10 7.33 -7.46
CA ILE A 48 -5.81 7.51 -6.80
C ILE A 48 -5.57 6.31 -5.87
N SER A 49 -4.41 5.66 -6.02
CA SER A 49 -4.06 4.51 -5.18
C SER A 49 -3.96 4.88 -3.70
N ALA A 50 -4.49 4.01 -2.83
CA ALA A 50 -4.33 4.10 -1.39
C ALA A 50 -2.87 3.99 -0.91
N ASP A 51 -1.96 3.50 -1.76
CA ASP A 51 -0.53 3.45 -1.44
C ASP A 51 0.04 4.84 -1.11
N LEU A 52 -0.45 5.91 -1.74
CA LEU A 52 0.01 7.27 -1.48
C LEU A 52 -0.41 7.80 -0.11
N GLU A 53 -1.63 7.45 0.33
CA GLU A 53 -2.11 7.81 1.66
C GLU A 53 -1.36 7.01 2.74
N GLU A 54 -1.10 5.73 2.48
CA GLU A 54 -0.33 4.88 3.39
C GLU A 54 1.11 5.38 3.56
N LEU A 55 1.78 5.78 2.46
CA LEU A 55 3.10 6.41 2.50
C LEU A 55 3.16 7.67 3.37
N ALA A 56 2.03 8.38 3.53
CA ALA A 56 1.95 9.57 4.37
C ALA A 56 1.74 9.26 5.86
N GLN A 57 1.29 8.07 6.21
CA GLN A 57 0.87 7.71 7.58
C GLN A 57 1.82 6.71 8.25
N THR A 58 2.49 5.87 7.47
CA THR A 58 3.15 4.66 7.97
C THR A 58 4.67 4.74 7.84
N ASN A 59 5.39 4.45 8.93
CA ASN A 59 6.84 4.62 9.01
C ASN A 59 7.61 3.44 8.39
N VAL A 60 7.43 3.22 7.09
CA VAL A 60 8.11 2.18 6.32
C VAL A 60 8.72 2.78 5.06
N ALA A 61 10.03 2.61 4.88
CA ALA A 61 10.73 2.99 3.66
C ALA A 61 10.46 1.96 2.55
N VAL A 62 9.82 2.40 1.47
CA VAL A 62 9.54 1.55 0.29
C VAL A 62 10.60 1.78 -0.79
N ILE A 63 11.32 0.73 -1.15
CA ILE A 63 12.27 0.72 -2.26
C ILE A 63 11.57 0.15 -3.49
N CYS A 64 11.50 0.94 -4.56
CA CYS A 64 10.82 0.57 -5.80
C CYS A 64 11.44 1.25 -7.03
N ALA A 65 11.00 0.85 -8.23
CA ALA A 65 11.40 1.43 -9.51
C ALA A 65 10.53 2.64 -9.93
N GLY A 66 9.72 3.20 -9.03
CA GLY A 66 8.75 4.26 -9.33
C GLY A 66 7.33 3.74 -9.52
N ALA A 67 6.55 4.42 -10.36
CA ALA A 67 5.15 4.16 -10.70
C ALA A 67 4.88 4.41 -12.19
#